data_AF-A0A0E0UUT0-F1
#
_entry.id   AF-A0A0E0UUT0-F1
#
_cell.length_a   1.000
_cell.length_b   1.000
_cell.length_c   1.000
_cell.angle_alpha   90.00
_cell.angle_beta   90.00
_cell.angle_gamma   90.00
#
_symmetry.space_group_name_H-M   'P 1'
#
loop_
_entity.id
_entity.type
_entity.pdbx_description
1 polymer ?
#
loop_
_entity_poly.entity_id
_entity_poly.type
_entity_poly.pdbx_seq_one_letter_code
_entity_poly.pdbx_strand_id
1 'polypeptide(L)'
;MDGIYKEFIREDSCNSLTFADGLQVSENEYMIVEQWFLDYLIRHEKSEPMDLNYENEMREQHSEILPFIGENAKKYMIGKLLVYYNISSGGYLRPSYIARLTTLLRNLLSDYIKIEGTQFTPIEFELLTQYTKKIPEVSPNGDILENLLKIEKLSRICATSNEEQRNQILLNLLSIIKKKSFHHDIQCYKKILTLIRQEDEGLISYLKRFKVNNNQGCYLGINTVMKAYISQDMWTDFTIKKKLISLLDSAKGKSPKESWIKKLHDIHANKHSDEILLLCNELFDFEKITNYVFQNGHYWSDDVLKRFIKGGHWIVASI
;
A
#
# COMPACT_ATOMS: atom_id res chain seq x y z
N MET A 1 -8.16 22.57 18.33
CA MET A 1 -8.34 21.14 18.05
C MET A 1 -9.79 20.75 18.13
N ASP A 2 -10.40 20.73 16.94
CA ASP A 2 -11.68 20.16 16.56
C ASP A 2 -11.77 18.67 16.90
N GLY A 3 -12.98 18.13 16.79
CA GLY A 3 -13.31 16.76 17.22
C GLY A 3 -12.48 15.67 16.53
N ILE A 4 -12.34 15.73 15.19
CA ILE A 4 -11.64 14.70 14.42
C ILE A 4 -10.13 14.65 14.72
N TYR A 5 -9.50 15.78 15.00
CA TYR A 5 -8.09 15.84 15.40
C TYR A 5 -7.88 15.19 16.77
N LYS A 6 -8.77 15.46 17.72
CA LYS A 6 -8.73 14.85 19.06
C LYS A 6 -8.95 13.33 18.99
N GLU A 7 -9.89 12.90 18.15
CA GLU A 7 -10.15 11.47 17.93
C GLU A 7 -8.93 10.78 17.33
N PHE A 8 -8.34 11.35 16.28
CA PHE A 8 -7.12 10.83 15.67
C PHE A 8 -5.97 10.73 16.68
N ILE A 9 -5.71 11.79 17.46
CA ILE A 9 -4.66 11.77 18.49
C ILE A 9 -4.90 10.63 19.47
N ARG A 10 -6.12 10.51 20.01
CA ARG A 10 -6.48 9.47 20.97
C ARG A 10 -6.25 8.06 20.42
N GLU A 11 -6.62 7.83 19.16
CA GLU A 11 -6.42 6.54 18.50
C GLU A 11 -4.94 6.25 18.20
N ASP A 12 -4.19 7.27 17.80
CA ASP A 12 -2.78 7.14 17.48
C ASP A 12 -1.93 6.92 18.74
N SER A 13 -2.20 7.64 19.85
CA SER A 13 -1.38 7.59 21.07
C SER A 13 -1.13 6.18 21.60
N CYS A 14 -2.15 5.32 21.66
CA CYS A 14 -1.96 3.94 22.12
C CYS A 14 -1.13 3.11 21.13
N ASN A 15 -1.34 3.31 19.84
CA ASN A 15 -0.68 2.56 18.78
C ASN A 15 0.77 3.00 18.59
N SER A 16 1.02 4.30 18.71
CA SER A 16 2.33 4.93 18.58
C SER A 16 3.21 4.60 19.78
N LEU A 17 2.65 4.60 21.00
CA LEU A 17 3.37 4.15 22.21
C LEU A 17 3.79 2.68 22.09
N THR A 18 2.87 1.79 21.70
CA THR A 18 3.19 0.37 21.50
C THR A 18 4.32 0.18 20.48
N PHE A 19 4.34 0.99 19.42
CA PHE A 19 5.37 0.96 18.40
C PHE A 19 6.72 1.47 18.92
N ALA A 20 6.72 2.59 19.65
CA ALA A 20 7.91 3.17 20.27
C ALA A 20 8.55 2.21 21.29
N ASP A 21 7.73 1.59 22.14
CA ASP A 21 8.16 0.58 23.11
C ASP A 21 8.80 -0.62 22.42
N GLY A 22 8.18 -1.12 21.35
CA GLY A 22 8.70 -2.22 20.55
C GLY A 22 10.04 -1.90 19.88
N LEU A 23 10.25 -0.63 19.52
CA LEU A 23 11.52 -0.11 19.00
C LEU A 23 12.52 0.26 20.11
N GLN A 24 12.15 0.18 21.39
CA GLN A 24 12.98 0.61 22.53
C GLN A 24 13.41 2.08 22.40
N VAL A 25 12.47 2.96 22.05
CA VAL A 25 12.68 4.42 22.09
C VAL A 25 12.65 4.87 23.55
N SER A 26 13.57 5.75 23.96
CA SER A 26 13.54 6.28 25.33
C SER A 26 12.33 7.21 25.53
N GLU A 27 11.81 7.28 26.77
CA GLU A 27 10.66 8.14 27.09
C GLU A 27 10.90 9.61 26.68
N ASN A 28 12.11 10.12 26.89
CA ASN A 28 12.47 11.49 26.50
C ASN A 28 12.41 11.69 24.97
N GLU A 29 12.97 10.76 24.19
CA GLU A 29 12.92 10.84 22.72
C GLU A 29 11.49 10.66 22.20
N TYR A 30 10.71 9.77 22.81
CA TYR A 30 9.29 9.59 22.49
C TYR A 30 8.53 10.91 22.68
N MET A 31 8.70 11.58 23.83
CA MET A 31 8.05 12.86 24.10
C MET A 31 8.47 13.96 23.11
N ILE A 32 9.76 14.03 22.74
CA ILE A 32 10.26 15.00 21.76
C ILE A 32 9.57 14.79 20.40
N VAL A 33 9.50 13.54 19.92
CA VAL A 33 8.87 13.23 18.63
C VAL A 33 7.35 13.46 18.69
N GLU A 34 6.67 13.02 19.75
CA GLU A 34 5.23 13.24 19.92
C GLU A 34 4.88 14.73 19.96
N GLN A 35 5.67 15.55 20.65
CA GLN A 35 5.45 16.99 20.72
C GLN A 35 5.53 17.62 19.32
N TRP A 36 6.51 17.23 18.51
CA TRP A 36 6.62 17.74 17.13
C TRP A 36 5.38 17.42 16.30
N PHE A 37 4.85 16.20 16.41
CA PHE A 37 3.62 15.82 15.70
C PHE A 37 2.35 16.47 16.27
N LEU A 38 2.30 16.74 17.56
CA LEU A 38 1.23 17.50 18.17
C LEU A 38 1.21 18.93 17.63
N ASP A 39 2.37 19.58 17.57
CA ASP A 39 2.47 20.93 17.05
C ASP A 39 2.18 20.98 15.53
N TYR A 40 2.57 19.93 14.79
CA TYR A 40 2.15 19.75 13.40
C TYR A 40 0.62 19.76 13.26
N LEU A 41 -0.11 19.00 14.08
CA LEU A 41 -1.57 18.94 14.01
C LEU A 41 -2.22 20.28 14.36
N ILE A 42 -1.69 20.98 15.37
CA ILE A 42 -2.16 22.32 15.75
C ILE A 42 -2.01 23.29 14.57
N ARG A 43 -0.89 23.25 13.87
CA ARG A 43 -0.64 24.11 12.70
C ARG A 43 -1.48 23.66 11.51
N HIS A 44 -1.58 22.36 11.24
CA HIS A 44 -2.40 21.82 10.16
C HIS A 44 -3.88 22.21 10.30
N GLU A 45 -4.42 22.18 11.52
CA GLU A 45 -5.78 22.63 11.81
C GLU A 45 -5.98 24.13 11.51
N LYS A 46 -5.02 24.97 11.92
CA LYS A 46 -5.09 26.43 11.77
C LYS A 46 -4.67 26.95 10.40
N SER A 47 -4.05 26.10 9.57
CA SER A 47 -3.46 26.50 8.31
C SER A 47 -4.50 26.79 7.25
N GLU A 48 -4.25 27.84 6.48
CA GLU A 48 -4.81 28.00 5.14
C GLU A 48 -3.97 27.18 4.14
N PRO A 49 -4.55 26.69 3.02
CA PRO A 49 -3.89 25.74 2.11
C PRO A 49 -2.50 26.16 1.57
N MET A 50 -2.20 27.46 1.53
CA MET A 50 -0.97 28.03 0.97
C MET A 50 -0.09 28.78 1.98
N ASP A 51 -0.36 28.68 3.29
CA ASP A 51 0.45 29.35 4.30
C ASP A 51 1.87 28.76 4.37
N LEU A 52 2.88 29.62 4.14
CA LEU A 52 4.30 29.25 4.13
C LEU A 52 4.93 29.31 5.51
N ASN A 53 4.36 30.09 6.43
CA ASN A 53 4.98 30.37 7.71
C ASN A 53 5.06 29.09 8.55
N TYR A 54 3.99 28.31 8.57
CA TYR A 54 3.95 27.04 9.30
C TYR A 54 4.83 25.95 8.68
N GLU A 55 5.04 25.93 7.36
CA GLU A 55 5.96 24.96 6.74
C GLU A 55 7.40 25.18 7.22
N ASN A 56 7.86 26.44 7.18
CA ASN A 56 9.22 26.79 7.58
C ASN A 56 9.43 26.59 9.08
N GLU A 57 8.49 27.05 9.90
CA GLU A 57 8.53 26.87 11.36
C GLU A 57 8.63 25.37 11.73
N MET A 58 7.79 24.51 11.14
CA MET A 58 7.84 23.07 11.39
C MET A 58 9.16 22.43 10.95
N ARG A 59 9.76 22.93 9.86
CA ARG A 59 11.04 22.44 9.34
C ARG A 59 12.22 22.85 10.23
N GLU A 60 12.21 24.08 10.73
CA GLU A 60 13.19 24.58 11.69
C GLU A 60 13.11 23.78 12.98
N GLN A 61 11.91 23.63 13.56
CA GLN A 61 11.68 22.79 14.74
C GLN A 61 12.13 21.34 14.53
N HIS A 62 11.88 20.75 13.36
CA HIS A 62 12.36 19.41 13.05
C HIS A 62 13.90 19.36 13.10
N SER A 63 14.57 20.36 12.54
CA SER A 63 16.03 20.44 12.52
C SER A 63 16.62 20.60 13.93
N GLU A 64 15.90 21.28 14.83
CA GLU A 64 16.27 21.47 16.23
C GLU A 64 16.18 20.18 17.04
N ILE A 65 15.20 19.30 16.77
CA ILE A 65 15.05 18.04 17.53
C ILE A 65 16.01 16.93 17.07
N LEU A 66 16.49 16.99 15.82
CA LEU A 66 17.34 15.94 15.21
C LEU A 66 18.57 15.55 16.05
N PRO A 67 19.34 16.47 16.66
CA PRO A 67 20.50 16.12 17.49
C PRO A 67 20.14 15.39 18.79
N PHE A 68 18.87 15.44 19.21
CA PHE A 68 18.40 14.89 20.47
C PHE A 68 17.70 13.53 20.32
N ILE A 69 17.62 13.00 19.10
CA ILE A 69 16.99 11.70 18.82
C ILE A 69 18.00 10.72 18.20
N GLY A 70 18.05 9.53 18.74
CA GLY A 70 18.85 8.41 18.28
C GLY A 70 18.16 7.57 17.22
N GLU A 71 18.82 6.49 16.80
CA GLU A 71 18.41 5.67 15.65
C GLU A 71 17.01 5.03 15.81
N ASN A 72 16.68 4.54 17.01
CA ASN A 72 15.35 3.97 17.27
C ASN A 72 14.25 5.04 17.18
N ALA A 73 14.53 6.24 17.68
CA ALA A 73 13.61 7.38 17.58
C ALA A 73 13.46 7.86 16.12
N LYS A 74 14.51 7.77 15.29
CA LYS A 74 14.40 8.01 13.83
C LYS A 74 13.49 6.99 13.14
N LYS A 75 13.58 5.70 13.50
CA LYS A 75 12.65 4.66 13.00
C LYS A 75 11.20 4.94 13.42
N TYR A 76 11.02 5.39 14.66
CA TYR A 76 9.73 5.83 15.18
C TYR A 76 9.18 7.03 14.40
N MET A 77 10.01 8.05 14.16
CA MET A 77 9.70 9.21 13.32
C MET A 77 9.24 8.78 11.92
N ILE A 78 9.90 7.82 11.26
CA ILE A 78 9.46 7.28 9.97
C ILE A 78 8.04 6.72 10.04
N GLY A 79 7.73 5.93 11.08
CA GLY A 79 6.38 5.40 11.26
C GLY A 79 5.34 6.49 11.42
N LYS A 80 5.60 7.49 12.26
CA LYS A 80 4.71 8.63 12.43
C LYS A 80 4.55 9.44 11.14
N LEU A 81 5.64 9.72 10.42
CA LEU A 81 5.61 10.41 9.12
C LEU A 81 4.74 9.65 8.10
N LEU A 82 4.83 8.31 8.05
CA LEU A 82 3.98 7.48 7.18
C LEU A 82 2.49 7.67 7.48
N VAL A 83 2.12 7.61 8.77
CA VAL A 83 0.73 7.77 9.21
C VAL A 83 0.23 9.18 8.94
N TYR A 84 0.99 10.19 9.35
CA TYR A 84 0.58 11.60 9.27
C TYR A 84 0.54 12.08 7.81
N TYR A 85 1.49 11.65 6.98
CA TYR A 85 1.45 11.99 5.55
C TYR A 85 0.22 11.40 4.87
N ASN A 86 -0.14 10.16 5.22
CA ASN A 86 -1.32 9.50 4.69
C ASN A 86 -2.63 10.20 5.07
N ILE A 87 -2.84 10.51 6.36
CA ILE A 87 -4.09 11.14 6.82
C ILE A 87 -4.23 12.58 6.31
N SER A 88 -3.13 13.34 6.20
CA SER A 88 -3.14 14.70 5.64
C SER A 88 -3.39 14.70 4.13
N SER A 89 -3.02 13.61 3.44
CA SER A 89 -3.24 13.44 2.00
C SER A 89 -4.63 12.87 1.65
N GLY A 90 -5.38 12.35 2.63
CA GLY A 90 -6.64 11.62 2.42
C GLY A 90 -7.92 12.44 2.60
N GLY A 91 -7.82 13.66 3.13
CA GLY A 91 -9.00 14.45 3.51
C GLY A 91 -9.61 14.02 4.85
N TYR A 92 -9.04 13.02 5.53
CA TYR A 92 -9.52 12.47 6.81
C TYR A 92 -9.60 13.52 7.91
N LEU A 93 -8.53 14.32 8.10
CA LEU A 93 -8.50 15.38 9.11
C LEU A 93 -9.29 16.63 8.68
N ARG A 94 -9.24 16.98 7.39
CA ARG A 94 -9.94 18.13 6.82
C ARG A 94 -10.16 17.89 5.32
N PRO A 95 -11.34 18.26 4.77
CA PRO A 95 -11.60 18.09 3.34
C PRO A 95 -10.67 18.89 2.42
N SER A 96 -10.22 20.07 2.87
CA SER A 96 -9.30 20.92 2.10
C SER A 96 -7.85 20.45 2.26
N TYR A 97 -7.20 20.15 1.14
CA TYR A 97 -5.80 19.74 1.11
C TYR A 97 -4.87 20.89 1.52
N ILE A 98 -4.09 20.69 2.58
CA ILE A 98 -3.07 21.64 3.04
C ILE A 98 -1.74 21.29 2.39
N ALA A 99 -1.52 21.85 1.19
CA ALA A 99 -0.47 21.40 0.29
C ALA A 99 0.94 21.53 0.86
N ARG A 100 1.23 22.63 1.57
CA ARG A 100 2.58 22.93 2.07
C ARG A 100 3.00 22.01 3.21
N LEU A 101 2.18 21.91 4.26
CA LEU A 101 2.46 21.01 5.39
C LEU A 101 2.46 19.54 4.98
N THR A 102 1.61 19.14 4.04
CA THR A 102 1.62 17.77 3.52
C THR A 102 2.88 17.48 2.70
N THR A 103 3.36 18.48 1.93
CA THR A 103 4.64 18.38 1.21
C THR A 103 5.84 18.30 2.17
N LEU A 104 5.82 19.02 3.29
CA LEU A 104 6.84 18.89 4.33
C LEU A 104 6.97 17.46 4.82
N LEU A 105 5.86 16.84 5.23
CA LEU A 105 5.86 15.45 5.71
C LEU A 105 6.44 14.48 4.67
N ARG A 106 6.04 14.63 3.40
CA ARG A 106 6.55 13.81 2.30
C ARG A 106 8.06 13.96 2.11
N ASN A 107 8.56 15.18 2.19
CA ASN A 107 9.98 15.47 1.99
C ASN A 107 10.80 14.90 3.16
N LEU A 108 10.39 15.15 4.40
CA LEU A 108 11.04 14.57 5.58
C LEU A 108 11.06 13.04 5.51
N LEU A 109 9.94 12.40 5.15
CA LEU A 109 9.88 10.95 4.99
C LEU A 109 10.87 10.44 3.93
N SER A 110 10.97 11.15 2.80
CA SER A 110 11.95 10.81 1.76
C SER A 110 13.38 10.97 2.26
N ASP A 111 13.67 11.98 3.07
CA ASP A 111 15.00 12.25 3.62
C ASP A 111 15.42 11.15 4.59
N TYR A 112 14.54 10.76 5.51
CA TYR A 112 14.80 9.63 6.41
C TYR A 112 15.04 8.31 5.68
N ILE A 113 14.22 8.00 4.66
CA ILE A 113 14.32 6.75 3.91
C ILE A 113 15.58 6.71 3.02
N LYS A 114 15.95 7.83 2.39
CA LYS A 114 17.00 7.85 1.36
C LYS A 114 18.33 8.46 1.79
N ILE A 115 18.28 9.58 2.50
CA ILE A 115 19.47 10.39 2.83
C ILE A 115 20.08 9.88 4.13
N GLU A 116 19.26 9.74 5.17
CA GLU A 116 19.71 9.21 6.46
C GLU A 116 19.94 7.70 6.40
N GLY A 117 19.29 7.00 5.47
CA GLY A 117 19.50 5.58 5.21
C GLY A 117 19.10 4.67 6.37
N THR A 118 18.17 5.11 7.22
CA THR A 118 17.66 4.36 8.39
C THR A 118 17.23 2.95 7.99
N GLN A 119 17.91 1.94 8.55
CA GLN A 119 17.69 0.54 8.21
C GLN A 119 16.76 -0.13 9.22
N PHE A 120 15.86 -0.99 8.73
CA PHE A 120 14.99 -1.79 9.58
C PHE A 120 15.45 -3.26 9.58
N THR A 121 15.53 -3.85 10.77
CA THR A 121 15.53 -5.31 10.90
C THR A 121 14.15 -5.89 10.61
N PRO A 122 14.01 -7.20 10.36
CA PRO A 122 12.70 -7.84 10.20
C PRO A 122 11.70 -7.58 11.31
N ILE A 123 12.13 -7.62 12.58
CA ILE A 123 11.26 -7.39 13.74
C ILE A 123 10.79 -5.93 13.76
N GLU A 124 11.70 -4.97 13.57
CA GLU A 124 11.36 -3.55 13.57
C GLU A 124 10.41 -3.19 12.42
N PHE A 125 10.58 -3.81 11.25
CA PHE A 125 9.69 -3.59 10.12
C PHE A 125 8.32 -4.26 10.30
N GLU A 126 8.29 -5.42 10.94
CA GLU A 126 7.03 -6.03 11.36
C GLU A 126 6.27 -5.07 12.28
N LEU A 127 6.92 -4.53 13.30
CA LEU A 127 6.34 -3.51 14.20
C LEU A 127 5.84 -2.28 13.42
N LEU A 128 6.63 -1.77 12.47
CA LEU A 128 6.23 -0.65 11.62
C LEU A 128 4.97 -0.97 10.80
N THR A 129 4.90 -2.15 10.19
CA THR A 129 3.73 -2.58 9.42
C THR A 129 2.52 -2.85 10.31
N GLN A 130 2.73 -3.32 11.55
CA GLN A 130 1.68 -3.49 12.55
C GLN A 130 1.14 -2.16 13.06
N TYR A 131 1.97 -1.13 13.17
CA TYR A 131 1.55 0.23 13.50
C TYR A 131 0.76 0.85 12.35
N THR A 132 1.36 0.88 11.15
CA THR A 132 0.76 1.51 9.96
C THR A 132 -0.52 0.82 9.47
N LYS A 133 -0.73 -0.49 9.70
CA LYS A 133 -2.02 -1.12 9.35
C LYS A 133 -3.19 -0.61 10.18
N LYS A 134 -2.95 0.00 11.36
CA LYS A 134 -3.99 0.44 12.27
C LYS A 134 -4.58 1.81 11.90
N ILE A 135 -4.00 2.51 10.92
CA ILE A 135 -4.53 3.79 10.47
C ILE A 135 -6.03 3.71 10.13
N PRO A 136 -6.79 4.77 10.44
CA PRO A 136 -8.24 4.78 10.26
C PRO A 136 -8.62 4.73 8.77
N GLU A 137 -7.88 5.45 7.93
CA GLU A 137 -8.09 5.51 6.49
C GLU A 137 -6.77 5.42 5.73
N VAL A 138 -6.79 4.79 4.54
CA VAL A 138 -5.62 4.71 3.65
C VAL A 138 -5.90 5.54 2.39
N SER A 139 -5.26 6.71 2.32
CA SER A 139 -5.37 7.61 1.18
C SER A 139 -4.71 7.02 -0.06
N PRO A 140 -5.32 7.12 -1.25
CA PRO A 140 -4.65 6.77 -2.50
C PRO A 140 -3.46 7.68 -2.81
N ASN A 141 -3.41 8.88 -2.21
CA ASN A 141 -2.36 9.89 -2.39
C ASN A 141 -1.32 9.91 -1.26
N GLY A 142 -1.49 9.07 -0.23
CA GLY A 142 -0.61 9.03 0.94
C GLY A 142 0.67 8.20 0.76
N ASP A 143 0.79 7.48 -0.37
CA ASP A 143 1.94 6.65 -0.74
C ASP A 143 2.44 5.68 0.36
N ILE A 144 1.60 5.30 1.32
CA ILE A 144 2.04 4.54 2.50
C ILE A 144 2.61 3.17 2.11
N LEU A 145 1.95 2.46 1.19
CA LEU A 145 2.40 1.16 0.68
C LEU A 145 3.67 1.30 -0.16
N GLU A 146 3.71 2.35 -0.97
CA GLU A 146 4.83 2.66 -1.85
C GLU A 146 6.09 2.94 -1.02
N ASN A 147 5.96 3.65 0.10
CA ASN A 147 7.07 3.92 1.01
C ASN A 147 7.44 2.71 1.87
N LEU A 148 6.47 1.93 2.38
CA LEU A 148 6.76 0.66 3.07
C LEU A 148 7.52 -0.32 2.16
N LEU A 149 7.13 -0.44 0.89
CA LEU A 149 7.83 -1.27 -0.09
C LEU A 149 9.21 -0.71 -0.50
N LYS A 150 9.43 0.61 -0.39
CA LYS A 150 10.80 1.17 -0.55
C LYS A 150 11.68 0.76 0.63
N ILE A 151 11.18 0.84 1.85
CA ILE A 151 11.90 0.44 3.07
C ILE A 151 12.21 -1.07 3.01
N GLU A 152 11.22 -1.90 2.68
CA GLU A 152 11.39 -3.34 2.47
C GLU A 152 12.55 -3.64 1.51
N LYS A 153 12.55 -2.97 0.35
CA LYS A 153 13.55 -3.18 -0.69
C LYS A 153 14.94 -2.75 -0.26
N LEU A 154 15.06 -1.60 0.41
CA LEU A 154 16.35 -1.05 0.84
C LEU A 154 17.01 -1.97 1.87
N SER A 155 16.24 -2.44 2.86
CA SER A 155 16.76 -3.31 3.93
C SER A 155 16.65 -4.82 3.61
N ARG A 156 16.14 -5.19 2.42
CA ARG A 156 15.93 -6.58 1.96
C ARG A 156 15.20 -7.45 2.97
N ILE A 157 14.17 -6.89 3.59
CA ILE A 157 13.59 -7.38 4.85
C ILE A 157 12.95 -8.76 4.68
N CYS A 158 12.10 -8.92 3.66
CA CYS A 158 11.45 -10.20 3.38
C CYS A 158 12.46 -11.26 2.89
N ALA A 159 13.65 -10.86 2.43
CA ALA A 159 14.70 -11.78 2.02
C ALA A 159 15.41 -12.40 3.26
N THR A 160 15.53 -11.63 4.34
CA THR A 160 16.27 -12.00 5.56
C THR A 160 15.39 -12.44 6.72
N SER A 161 14.07 -12.23 6.65
CA SER A 161 13.11 -12.65 7.67
C SER A 161 12.83 -14.16 7.65
N ASN A 162 12.47 -14.72 8.80
CA ASN A 162 11.90 -16.06 8.87
C ASN A 162 10.49 -16.10 8.24
N GLU A 163 9.92 -17.30 8.11
CA GLU A 163 8.60 -17.51 7.48
C GLU A 163 7.46 -16.79 8.24
N GLU A 164 7.41 -16.93 9.56
CA GLU A 164 6.37 -16.33 10.40
C GLU A 164 6.36 -14.79 10.28
N GLN A 165 7.53 -14.17 10.46
CA GLN A 165 7.71 -12.72 10.33
C GLN A 165 7.35 -12.23 8.94
N ARG A 166 7.83 -12.94 7.89
CA ARG A 166 7.50 -12.60 6.50
C ARG A 166 6.00 -12.62 6.27
N ASN A 167 5.33 -13.69 6.71
CA ASN A 167 3.89 -13.84 6.57
C ASN A 167 3.15 -12.72 7.31
N GLN A 168 3.57 -12.38 8.54
CA GLN A 168 2.95 -11.32 9.32
C GLN A 168 3.12 -9.94 8.66
N ILE A 169 4.31 -9.63 8.14
CA ILE A 169 4.60 -8.42 7.36
C ILE A 169 3.67 -8.35 6.13
N LEU A 170 3.62 -9.41 5.33
CA LEU A 170 2.82 -9.41 4.09
C LEU A 170 1.31 -9.34 4.37
N LEU A 171 0.83 -9.98 5.44
CA LEU A 171 -0.56 -9.84 5.90
C LEU A 171 -0.87 -8.41 6.35
N ASN A 172 0.06 -7.74 7.03
CA ASN A 172 -0.11 -6.33 7.42
C ASN A 172 -0.19 -5.42 6.17
N LEU A 173 0.68 -5.62 5.18
CA LEU A 173 0.63 -4.87 3.91
C LEU A 173 -0.67 -5.11 3.14
N LEU A 174 -1.15 -6.36 3.08
CA LEU A 174 -2.45 -6.69 2.49
C LEU A 174 -3.61 -6.05 3.26
N SER A 175 -3.52 -5.95 4.59
CA SER A 175 -4.51 -5.23 5.40
C SER A 175 -4.57 -3.75 5.09
N ILE A 176 -3.44 -3.12 4.75
CA ILE A 176 -3.41 -1.72 4.29
C ILE A 176 -4.07 -1.60 2.91
N ILE A 177 -3.78 -2.51 1.96
CA ILE A 177 -4.47 -2.54 0.66
C ILE A 177 -5.99 -2.68 0.85
N LYS A 178 -6.42 -3.55 1.76
CA LYS A 178 -7.84 -3.77 2.05
C LYS A 178 -8.57 -2.48 2.45
N LYS A 179 -7.88 -1.55 3.11
CA LYS A 179 -8.40 -0.23 3.54
C LYS A 179 -8.22 0.88 2.51
N LYS A 180 -7.41 0.69 1.45
CA LYS A 180 -7.14 1.72 0.44
C LYS A 180 -8.43 2.11 -0.29
N SER A 181 -8.73 3.40 -0.31
CA SER A 181 -9.84 3.97 -1.09
C SER A 181 -9.63 3.75 -2.60
N PHE A 182 -10.58 4.17 -3.45
CA PHE A 182 -10.50 3.97 -4.89
C PHE A 182 -9.18 4.49 -5.49
N HIS A 183 -8.51 3.67 -6.30
CA HIS A 183 -7.18 3.97 -6.88
C HIS A 183 -6.98 3.35 -8.28
N HIS A 184 -6.04 3.87 -9.07
CA HIS A 184 -5.95 3.60 -10.52
C HIS A 184 -4.97 2.48 -10.92
N ASP A 185 -4.29 1.85 -9.97
CA ASP A 185 -3.28 0.85 -10.25
C ASP A 185 -3.23 -0.25 -9.20
N ILE A 186 -2.50 -1.33 -9.47
CA ILE A 186 -2.30 -2.45 -8.54
C ILE A 186 -0.81 -2.74 -8.36
N GLN A 187 0.05 -1.73 -8.50
CA GLN A 187 1.51 -1.91 -8.51
C GLN A 187 2.02 -2.43 -7.17
N CYS A 188 1.54 -1.86 -6.07
CA CYS A 188 1.91 -2.31 -4.73
C CYS A 188 1.46 -3.74 -4.47
N TYR A 189 0.24 -4.13 -4.90
CA TYR A 189 -0.23 -5.51 -4.81
C TYR A 189 0.68 -6.48 -5.57
N LYS A 190 1.03 -6.18 -6.83
CA LYS A 190 1.94 -7.02 -7.63
C LYS A 190 3.32 -7.15 -7.00
N LYS A 191 3.86 -6.09 -6.39
CA LYS A 191 5.12 -6.13 -5.65
C LYS A 191 5.03 -7.06 -4.43
N ILE A 192 3.95 -6.98 -3.65
CA ILE A 192 3.71 -7.90 -2.52
C ILE A 192 3.71 -9.36 -2.99
N LEU A 193 3.03 -9.67 -4.10
CA LEU A 193 3.04 -11.04 -4.65
C LEU A 193 4.43 -11.55 -5.04
N THR A 194 5.39 -10.66 -5.29
CA THR A 194 6.78 -11.06 -5.60
C THR A 194 7.60 -11.44 -4.37
N LEU A 195 7.14 -11.06 -3.17
CA LEU A 195 7.80 -11.34 -1.89
C LEU A 195 7.38 -12.69 -1.29
N ILE A 196 6.30 -13.27 -1.80
CA ILE A 196 5.77 -14.59 -1.38
C ILE A 196 6.68 -15.70 -1.92
N ARG A 197 6.96 -16.67 -1.06
CA ARG A 197 7.79 -17.85 -1.34
C ARG A 197 6.96 -19.13 -1.35
N GLN A 198 7.60 -20.23 -1.77
CA GLN A 198 6.94 -21.52 -1.93
C GLN A 198 6.42 -22.07 -0.59
N GLU A 199 7.16 -21.85 0.49
CA GLU A 199 6.80 -22.26 1.84
C GLU A 199 5.62 -21.48 2.44
N ASP A 200 5.20 -20.35 1.86
CA ASP A 200 4.17 -19.45 2.41
C ASP A 200 2.72 -19.94 2.12
N GLU A 201 2.44 -21.24 2.32
CA GLU A 201 1.17 -21.89 1.92
C GLU A 201 -0.07 -21.24 2.55
N GLY A 202 0.03 -20.84 3.81
CA GLY A 202 -1.04 -20.16 4.54
C GLY A 202 -1.39 -18.81 3.91
N LEU A 203 -0.37 -18.05 3.49
CA LEU A 203 -0.54 -16.76 2.81
C LEU A 203 -1.11 -16.94 1.40
N ILE A 204 -0.63 -17.93 0.64
CA ILE A 204 -1.18 -18.27 -0.67
C ILE A 204 -2.67 -18.63 -0.55
N SER A 205 -3.03 -19.40 0.47
CA SER A 205 -4.42 -19.76 0.76
C SER A 205 -5.27 -18.55 1.19
N TYR A 206 -4.69 -17.59 1.92
CA TYR A 206 -5.36 -16.34 2.28
C TYR A 206 -5.71 -15.49 1.05
N LEU A 207 -4.80 -15.39 0.07
CA LEU A 207 -5.01 -14.57 -1.14
C LEU A 207 -6.25 -14.97 -1.95
N LYS A 208 -6.64 -16.25 -1.95
CA LYS A 208 -7.87 -16.74 -2.61
C LYS A 208 -9.15 -16.12 -2.03
N ARG A 209 -9.08 -15.63 -0.79
CA ARG A 209 -10.21 -15.02 -0.06
C ARG A 209 -10.04 -13.51 0.14
N PHE A 210 -8.93 -12.95 -0.33
CA PHE A 210 -8.64 -11.52 -0.18
C PHE A 210 -9.67 -10.64 -0.88
N LYS A 211 -10.18 -9.65 -0.17
CA LYS A 211 -11.13 -8.63 -0.68
C LYS A 211 -10.83 -7.28 -0.03
N VAL A 212 -10.96 -6.23 -0.83
CA VAL A 212 -10.88 -4.84 -0.36
C VAL A 212 -12.24 -4.35 0.16
N ASN A 213 -12.23 -3.40 1.09
CA ASN A 213 -13.44 -2.92 1.75
C ASN A 213 -14.41 -2.19 0.80
N ASN A 214 -13.87 -1.49 -0.20
CA ASN A 214 -14.66 -0.69 -1.14
C ASN A 214 -15.22 -1.49 -2.33
N ASN A 215 -14.97 -2.81 -2.39
CA ASN A 215 -15.34 -3.69 -3.51
C ASN A 215 -14.93 -3.15 -4.89
N GLN A 216 -13.80 -2.44 -4.98
CA GLN A 216 -13.31 -1.93 -6.25
C GLN A 216 -13.07 -3.07 -7.25
N GLY A 217 -13.49 -2.84 -8.50
CA GLY A 217 -13.61 -3.84 -9.56
C GLY A 217 -12.28 -4.51 -9.91
N CYS A 218 -11.17 -3.77 -9.88
CA CYS A 218 -9.85 -4.34 -10.09
C CYS A 218 -9.52 -5.48 -9.11
N TYR A 219 -9.95 -5.39 -7.85
CA TYR A 219 -9.75 -6.45 -6.86
C TYR A 219 -10.77 -7.58 -6.98
N LEU A 220 -11.94 -7.34 -7.57
CA LEU A 220 -12.86 -8.42 -7.97
C LEU A 220 -12.22 -9.25 -9.10
N GLY A 221 -11.64 -8.60 -10.11
CA GLY A 221 -10.87 -9.25 -11.16
C GLY A 221 -9.68 -10.04 -10.61
N ILE A 222 -8.89 -9.44 -9.71
CA ILE A 222 -7.78 -10.16 -9.03
C ILE A 222 -8.30 -11.37 -8.23
N ASN A 223 -9.40 -11.23 -7.49
CA ASN A 223 -9.96 -12.32 -6.70
C ASN A 223 -10.40 -13.50 -7.59
N THR A 224 -11.00 -13.19 -8.75
CA THR A 224 -11.37 -14.17 -9.78
C THR A 224 -10.15 -14.96 -10.25
N VAL A 225 -9.07 -14.26 -10.63
CA VAL A 225 -7.80 -14.92 -11.00
C VAL A 225 -7.23 -15.76 -9.85
N MET A 226 -7.26 -15.23 -8.61
CA MET A 226 -6.70 -15.95 -7.46
C MET A 226 -7.50 -17.21 -7.09
N LYS A 227 -8.81 -17.25 -7.37
CA LYS A 227 -9.68 -18.40 -7.08
C LYS A 227 -9.66 -19.49 -8.15
N ALA A 228 -9.38 -19.15 -9.40
CA ALA A 228 -9.32 -20.12 -10.50
C ALA A 228 -8.47 -21.33 -10.11
N TYR A 229 -8.89 -22.54 -10.45
CA TYR A 229 -8.08 -23.73 -10.20
C TYR A 229 -7.31 -24.06 -11.49
N ILE A 230 -6.03 -23.67 -11.56
CA ILE A 230 -5.23 -23.78 -12.80
C ILE A 230 -4.28 -24.97 -12.72
N SER A 231 -3.66 -25.19 -11.56
CA SER A 231 -2.77 -26.33 -11.34
C SER A 231 -3.04 -27.01 -10.00
N GLN A 232 -2.75 -28.32 -9.94
CA GLN A 232 -2.84 -29.10 -8.70
C GLN A 232 -1.73 -28.71 -7.71
N ASP A 233 -0.55 -28.35 -8.21
CA ASP A 233 0.57 -27.88 -7.37
C ASP A 233 0.34 -26.43 -6.94
N MET A 234 0.29 -26.20 -5.62
CA MET A 234 -0.09 -24.90 -5.05
C MET A 234 0.84 -23.76 -5.49
N TRP A 235 2.15 -24.03 -5.53
CA TRP A 235 3.13 -23.02 -5.89
C TRP A 235 3.13 -22.69 -7.38
N THR A 236 2.99 -23.71 -8.22
CA THR A 236 2.83 -23.56 -9.67
C THR A 236 1.55 -22.79 -10.00
N ASP A 237 0.43 -23.17 -9.37
CA ASP A 237 -0.86 -22.49 -9.48
C ASP A 237 -0.75 -21.00 -9.10
N PHE A 238 -0.16 -20.70 -7.94
CA PHE A 238 0.10 -19.33 -7.50
C PHE A 238 1.00 -18.56 -8.49
N THR A 239 2.06 -19.19 -8.99
CA THR A 239 3.01 -18.56 -9.91
C THR A 239 2.34 -18.22 -11.25
N ILE A 240 1.50 -19.11 -11.78
CA ILE A 240 0.72 -18.86 -13.00
C ILE A 240 -0.24 -17.68 -12.77
N LYS A 241 -0.99 -17.67 -11.66
CA LYS A 241 -1.90 -16.58 -11.31
C LYS A 241 -1.21 -15.23 -11.19
N LYS A 242 -0.04 -15.19 -10.55
CA LYS A 242 0.79 -13.98 -10.48
C LYS A 242 1.17 -13.47 -11.88
N LYS A 243 1.58 -14.37 -12.79
CA LYS A 243 1.88 -14.04 -14.18
C LYS A 243 0.64 -13.54 -14.93
N LEU A 244 -0.51 -14.19 -14.76
CA LEU A 244 -1.79 -13.78 -15.37
C LEU A 244 -2.22 -12.39 -14.92
N ILE A 245 -2.19 -12.09 -13.61
CA ILE A 245 -2.48 -10.74 -13.08
C ILE A 245 -1.60 -9.69 -13.75
N SER A 246 -0.30 -9.96 -13.88
CA SER A 246 0.61 -9.03 -14.55
C SER A 246 0.37 -8.93 -16.06
N LEU A 247 -0.03 -10.01 -16.73
CA LEU A 247 -0.32 -10.03 -18.16
C LEU A 247 -1.58 -9.20 -18.45
N LEU A 248 -2.65 -9.48 -17.72
CA LEU A 248 -3.96 -8.82 -17.82
C LEU A 248 -3.84 -7.30 -17.58
N ASP A 249 -3.15 -6.88 -16.51
CA ASP A 249 -2.90 -5.45 -16.23
C ASP A 249 -2.06 -4.75 -17.32
N SER A 250 -1.35 -5.51 -18.16
CA SER A 250 -0.53 -4.96 -19.24
C SER A 250 -1.24 -4.80 -20.59
N ALA A 251 -2.54 -5.12 -20.67
CA ALA A 251 -3.35 -5.06 -21.89
C ALA A 251 -3.70 -3.62 -22.35
N LYS A 252 -2.68 -2.85 -22.75
CA LYS A 252 -2.79 -1.44 -23.19
C LYS A 252 -2.76 -1.31 -24.73
N GLY A 253 -3.43 -0.30 -25.29
CA GLY A 253 -3.45 -0.03 -26.75
C GLY A 253 -4.66 -0.60 -27.47
N LYS A 254 -4.62 -0.76 -28.81
CA LYS A 254 -5.74 -1.34 -29.58
C LYS A 254 -5.61 -2.85 -29.80
N SER A 255 -4.37 -3.35 -29.87
CA SER A 255 -4.04 -4.76 -30.12
C SER A 255 -2.90 -5.22 -29.19
N PRO A 256 -2.75 -6.54 -28.96
CA PRO A 256 -1.66 -7.08 -28.15
C PRO A 256 -0.31 -6.82 -28.82
N LYS A 257 0.66 -6.32 -28.05
CA LYS A 257 2.05 -6.16 -28.51
C LYS A 257 2.76 -7.52 -28.52
N GLU A 258 3.81 -7.65 -29.31
CA GLU A 258 4.64 -8.86 -29.36
C GLU A 258 5.13 -9.30 -27.96
N SER A 259 5.55 -8.34 -27.13
CA SER A 259 5.98 -8.62 -25.75
C SER A 259 4.85 -9.12 -24.84
N TRP A 260 3.58 -8.81 -25.16
CA TRP A 260 2.43 -9.34 -24.46
C TRP A 260 2.13 -10.77 -24.91
N ILE A 261 2.17 -11.02 -26.23
CA ILE A 261 1.97 -12.36 -26.82
C ILE A 261 3.03 -13.34 -26.30
N LYS A 262 4.30 -12.91 -26.24
CA LYS A 262 5.38 -13.73 -25.67
C LYS A 262 5.09 -14.16 -24.23
N LYS A 263 4.62 -13.23 -23.39
CA LYS A 263 4.24 -13.55 -22.00
C LYS A 263 3.06 -14.51 -21.92
N LEU A 264 2.10 -14.41 -22.85
CA LEU A 264 1.00 -15.35 -22.95
C LEU A 264 1.51 -16.75 -23.29
N HIS A 265 2.38 -16.89 -24.29
CA HIS A 265 3.02 -18.17 -24.64
C HIS A 265 3.80 -18.78 -23.47
N ASP A 266 4.54 -17.97 -22.71
CA ASP A 266 5.27 -18.43 -21.52
C ASP A 266 4.34 -18.99 -20.42
N ILE A 267 3.08 -18.53 -20.37
CA ILE A 267 2.05 -19.09 -19.47
C ILE A 267 1.46 -20.37 -20.05
N HIS A 268 1.15 -20.39 -21.36
CA HIS A 268 0.58 -21.55 -22.07
C HIS A 268 1.51 -22.76 -22.19
N ALA A 269 2.82 -22.58 -22.09
CA ALA A 269 3.78 -23.68 -22.10
C ALA A 269 3.44 -24.79 -21.07
N ASN A 270 2.61 -24.48 -20.06
CA ASN A 270 2.15 -25.40 -19.03
C ASN A 270 0.86 -26.19 -19.38
N LYS A 271 0.28 -26.02 -20.57
CA LYS A 271 -0.90 -26.77 -21.08
C LYS A 271 -2.22 -26.61 -20.27
N HIS A 272 -2.45 -25.44 -19.67
CA HIS A 272 -3.67 -25.12 -18.89
C HIS A 272 -4.65 -24.21 -19.64
N SER A 273 -4.84 -24.45 -20.94
CA SER A 273 -5.59 -23.52 -21.80
C SER A 273 -7.08 -23.44 -21.43
N ASP A 274 -7.70 -24.56 -21.06
CA ASP A 274 -9.13 -24.62 -20.75
C ASP A 274 -9.47 -23.87 -19.45
N GLU A 275 -8.65 -24.03 -18.41
CA GLU A 275 -8.80 -23.33 -17.13
C GLU A 275 -8.63 -21.81 -17.31
N ILE A 276 -7.69 -21.40 -18.17
CA ILE A 276 -7.46 -19.98 -18.50
C ILE A 276 -8.64 -19.41 -19.30
N LEU A 277 -9.22 -20.17 -20.24
CA LEU A 277 -10.41 -19.75 -20.98
C LEU A 277 -11.62 -19.57 -20.05
N LEU A 278 -11.84 -20.51 -19.12
CA LEU A 278 -12.92 -20.41 -18.13
C LEU A 278 -12.76 -19.15 -17.27
N LEU A 279 -11.56 -18.89 -16.77
CA LEU A 279 -11.22 -17.67 -16.05
C LEU A 279 -11.52 -16.40 -16.87
N CYS A 280 -11.20 -16.38 -18.16
CA CYS A 280 -11.47 -15.22 -19.00
C CYS A 280 -12.97 -14.95 -19.14
N ASN A 281 -13.78 -16.00 -19.27
CA ASN A 281 -15.24 -15.86 -19.31
C ASN A 281 -15.80 -15.28 -18.01
N GLU A 282 -15.31 -15.71 -16.84
CA GLU A 282 -15.72 -15.13 -15.55
C GLU A 282 -15.37 -13.64 -15.43
N LEU A 283 -14.26 -13.19 -16.04
CA LEU A 283 -13.89 -11.78 -16.02
C LEU A 283 -14.86 -10.90 -16.82
N PHE A 284 -15.52 -11.44 -17.85
CA PHE A 284 -16.46 -10.68 -18.69
C PHE A 284 -17.73 -10.28 -17.95
N ASP A 285 -18.09 -10.96 -16.87
CA ASP A 285 -19.21 -10.57 -16.01
C ASP A 285 -19.03 -9.18 -15.38
N PHE A 286 -17.79 -8.69 -15.33
CA PHE A 286 -17.48 -7.38 -14.75
C PHE A 286 -17.53 -6.21 -15.75
N GLU A 287 -17.87 -6.43 -17.02
CA GLU A 287 -17.94 -5.36 -18.04
C GLU A 287 -18.81 -4.16 -17.62
N LYS A 288 -19.89 -4.44 -16.89
CA LYS A 288 -20.86 -3.43 -16.44
C LYS A 288 -20.41 -2.60 -15.23
N ILE A 289 -19.37 -3.01 -14.51
CA ILE A 289 -18.91 -2.36 -13.26
C ILE A 289 -17.55 -1.65 -13.41
N THR A 290 -17.13 -1.38 -14.65
CA THR A 290 -15.86 -0.70 -14.93
C THR A 290 -15.87 0.79 -14.60
N ASN A 291 -17.03 1.34 -14.25
CA ASN A 291 -17.22 2.74 -13.92
C ASN A 291 -18.13 2.89 -12.69
N TYR A 292 -17.80 3.86 -11.83
CA TYR A 292 -18.50 4.15 -10.59
C TYR A 292 -19.01 5.59 -10.60
N VAL A 293 -20.25 5.79 -10.17
CA VAL A 293 -20.84 7.11 -9.98
C VAL A 293 -21.10 7.29 -8.49
N PHE A 294 -20.47 8.31 -7.90
CA PHE A 294 -20.64 8.65 -6.49
C PHE A 294 -21.85 9.56 -6.30
N GLN A 295 -22.37 9.61 -5.06
CA GLN A 295 -23.57 10.38 -4.71
C GLN A 295 -23.45 11.88 -5.02
N ASN A 296 -22.25 12.42 -4.99
CA ASN A 296 -21.93 13.80 -5.34
C ASN A 296 -21.76 14.04 -6.86
N GLY A 297 -22.13 13.07 -7.70
CA GLY A 297 -22.02 13.15 -9.16
C GLY A 297 -20.61 12.93 -9.70
N HIS A 298 -19.61 12.75 -8.83
CA HIS A 298 -18.26 12.40 -9.28
C HIS A 298 -18.22 11.01 -9.90
N TYR A 299 -17.38 10.84 -10.89
CA TYR A 299 -17.23 9.62 -11.67
C TYR A 299 -15.82 9.04 -11.50
N TRP A 300 -15.74 7.71 -11.40
CA TRP A 300 -14.47 6.98 -11.33
C TRP A 300 -14.41 5.84 -12.33
N SER A 301 -13.35 5.81 -13.13
CA SER A 301 -13.05 4.75 -14.10
C SER A 301 -12.05 3.76 -13.52
N ASP A 302 -12.42 2.47 -13.48
CA ASP A 302 -11.49 1.41 -13.10
C ASP A 302 -10.70 0.92 -14.32
N ASP A 303 -9.61 1.62 -14.61
CA ASP A 303 -8.76 1.33 -15.75
C ASP A 303 -8.03 -0.02 -15.62
N VAL A 304 -7.82 -0.53 -14.41
CA VAL A 304 -7.20 -1.84 -14.20
C VAL A 304 -8.17 -2.94 -14.59
N LEU A 305 -9.43 -2.88 -14.12
CA LEU A 305 -10.46 -3.85 -14.49
C LEU A 305 -10.71 -3.85 -16.00
N LYS A 306 -10.77 -2.67 -16.63
CA LYS A 306 -10.88 -2.56 -18.10
C LYS A 306 -9.74 -3.28 -18.82
N ARG A 307 -8.52 -3.16 -18.31
CA ARG A 307 -7.36 -3.91 -18.86
C ARG A 307 -7.51 -5.41 -18.64
N PHE A 308 -8.02 -5.86 -17.49
CA PHE A 308 -8.25 -7.28 -17.23
C PHE A 308 -9.24 -7.89 -18.22
N ILE A 309 -10.42 -7.29 -18.37
CA ILE A 309 -11.46 -7.75 -19.30
C ILE A 309 -10.91 -7.79 -20.72
N LYS A 310 -10.27 -6.71 -21.15
CA LYS A 310 -9.68 -6.63 -22.49
C LYS A 310 -8.56 -7.65 -22.71
N GLY A 311 -7.73 -7.88 -21.70
CA GLY A 311 -6.74 -8.95 -21.70
C GLY A 311 -7.40 -10.31 -21.89
N GLY A 312 -8.51 -10.58 -21.19
CA GLY A 312 -9.30 -11.79 -21.37
C GLY A 312 -9.79 -11.97 -22.81
N HIS A 313 -10.35 -10.92 -23.43
CA HIS A 313 -10.76 -10.96 -24.84
C HIS A 313 -9.60 -11.29 -25.78
N TRP A 314 -8.41 -10.73 -25.54
CA TRP A 314 -7.22 -11.06 -26.33
C TRP A 314 -6.76 -12.51 -26.14
N ILE A 315 -6.85 -13.05 -24.93
CA ILE A 315 -6.53 -14.46 -24.65
C ILE A 315 -7.49 -15.38 -25.41
N VAL A 316 -8.80 -15.17 -25.28
CA VAL A 316 -9.83 -15.98 -25.95
C VAL A 316 -9.68 -15.95 -27.47
N ALA A 317 -9.24 -14.82 -28.04
CA ALA A 317 -8.98 -14.73 -29.49
C ALA A 317 -7.66 -15.40 -29.94
N SER A 318 -6.80 -15.79 -29.00
CA SER A 318 -5.45 -16.33 -29.28
C SER A 318 -5.31 -17.83 -28.99
N ILE A 319 -6.27 -18.43 -28.29
CA ILE A 319 -6.35 -19.87 -27.97
C ILE A 319 -7.41 -20.49 -28.88
#